data_AF-B1KQT1-F1
#
_entry.id   AF-B1KQT1-F1
#
_cell.length_a   1.000
_cell.length_b   1.000
_cell.length_c   1.000
_cell.angle_alpha   90.00
_cell.angle_beta   90.00
_cell.angle_gamma   90.00
#
_symmetry.space_group_name_H-M   'P 1'
#
loop_
_entity.id
_entity.type
_entity.pdbx_description
1 polymer ?
#
loop_
_entity_poly.entity_id
_entity_poly.type
_entity_poly.pdbx_seq_one_letter_code
_entity_poly.pdbx_strand_id
1 'polypeptide(L)'
;MNGFMISTVYNSNTQRHSLLCLLSAMMLSISNASAQTLPQESLLGQICYGDGDEQKISADTAIWLARMIDGETYGHPTEVEANTMLWAIAQLSAVRKTKRNLTWKLDKLAQLYSQPINHKWTRSGRKCKRYYAKDFDGKIPGNCSKKKVKRRENNRSKPWNELAPIARQSVLKFAKGDSINPAIGVQGWYASGLWYRRDKKNINAREHKLFHSKIDNNVFYTRTKSPATNNWDGFEVTIVAADSFCPMIIDLPSKQGSD
;
A
#
# COMPACT_ATOMS: atom_id res chain seq x y z
N MET A 1 19.21 -53.06 56.03
CA MET A 1 19.57 -51.64 55.87
C MET A 1 19.19 -51.21 54.45
N ASN A 2 18.79 -49.96 54.31
CA ASN A 2 17.80 -49.45 53.34
C ASN A 2 18.25 -49.47 51.87
N GLY A 3 17.29 -49.74 50.99
CA GLY A 3 17.39 -49.47 49.55
C GLY A 3 17.02 -48.03 49.23
N PHE A 4 17.62 -47.50 48.17
CA PHE A 4 17.23 -46.25 47.52
C PHE A 4 17.20 -46.49 46.01
N MET A 5 15.99 -46.65 45.45
CA MET A 5 15.74 -46.42 44.03
C MET A 5 15.55 -44.92 43.82
N ILE A 6 16.41 -44.30 43.02
CA ILE A 6 16.18 -42.95 42.51
C ILE A 6 15.39 -43.09 41.19
N SER A 7 14.07 -42.94 41.29
CA SER A 7 13.20 -42.80 40.12
C SER A 7 13.43 -41.41 39.51
N THR A 8 14.09 -41.35 38.36
CA THR A 8 14.22 -40.13 37.58
C THR A 8 12.92 -39.93 36.79
N VAL A 9 12.01 -39.13 37.33
CA VAL A 9 10.81 -38.67 36.61
C VAL A 9 11.27 -37.71 35.52
N TYR A 10 11.37 -38.21 34.28
CA TYR A 10 11.56 -37.40 33.08
C TYR A 10 10.31 -36.53 32.86
N ASN A 11 10.42 -35.24 33.19
CA ASN A 11 9.35 -34.26 33.01
C ASN A 11 9.28 -33.81 31.54
N SER A 12 8.47 -34.51 30.75
CA SER A 12 8.28 -34.30 29.31
C SER A 12 7.64 -32.96 28.93
N ASN A 13 7.13 -32.19 29.90
CA ASN A 13 6.48 -30.90 29.65
C ASN A 13 7.47 -29.74 29.41
N THR A 14 8.66 -29.78 30.00
CA THR A 14 9.66 -28.70 29.87
C THR A 14 10.35 -28.69 28.50
N GLN A 15 10.55 -29.87 27.91
CA GLN A 15 11.14 -30.00 26.58
C GLN A 15 10.19 -29.53 25.47
N ARG A 16 8.88 -29.75 25.60
CA ARG A 16 7.88 -29.29 24.62
C ARG A 16 7.80 -27.76 24.56
N HIS A 17 7.84 -27.08 25.70
CA HIS A 17 7.87 -25.60 25.75
C HIS A 17 9.17 -25.03 25.16
N SER A 18 10.30 -25.69 25.42
CA SER A 18 11.60 -25.28 24.87
C SER A 18 11.66 -25.42 23.34
N LEU A 19 11.12 -26.51 22.79
CA LEU A 19 11.01 -26.71 21.34
C LEU A 19 10.06 -25.70 20.68
N LEU A 20 8.90 -25.42 21.28
CA LEU A 20 7.94 -24.43 20.78
C LEU A 20 8.53 -23.01 20.77
N CYS A 21 9.29 -22.64 21.80
CA CYS A 21 10.01 -21.36 21.83
C CYS A 21 11.12 -21.27 20.77
N LEU A 22 11.90 -22.34 20.58
CA LEU A 22 12.95 -22.39 19.56
C LEU A 22 12.38 -22.33 18.13
N LEU A 23 11.29 -23.06 17.87
CA LEU A 23 10.58 -23.02 16.58
C LEU A 23 9.98 -21.63 16.32
N SER A 24 9.40 -21.00 17.34
CA SER A 24 8.87 -19.63 17.22
C SER A 24 9.99 -18.62 16.95
N ALA A 25 11.12 -18.73 17.65
CA ALA A 25 12.28 -17.87 17.45
C ALA A 25 12.90 -18.06 16.05
N MET A 26 13.02 -19.29 15.54
CA MET A 26 13.49 -19.55 14.18
C MET A 26 12.53 -19.01 13.11
N MET A 27 11.21 -19.18 13.29
CA MET A 27 10.21 -18.63 12.37
C MET A 27 10.25 -17.09 12.33
N LEU A 28 10.44 -16.43 13.49
CA LEU A 28 10.66 -14.98 13.59
C LEU A 28 11.97 -14.54 12.91
N SER A 29 13.02 -15.34 13.01
CA SER A 29 14.33 -15.07 12.40
C SER A 29 14.29 -15.14 10.87
N ILE A 30 13.64 -16.18 10.33
CA ILE A 30 13.51 -16.39 8.87
C ILE A 30 12.60 -15.33 8.24
N SER A 31 11.53 -14.95 8.95
CA SER A 31 10.60 -13.88 8.53
C SER A 31 11.26 -12.49 8.50
N ASN A 32 12.27 -12.26 9.35
CA ASN A 32 13.04 -11.01 9.37
C ASN A 32 14.15 -11.00 8.31
N ALA A 33 14.81 -12.13 8.04
CA ALA A 33 15.85 -12.24 7.02
C ALA A 33 15.31 -12.01 5.60
N SER A 34 14.12 -12.53 5.29
CA SER A 34 13.47 -12.32 3.97
C SER A 34 13.11 -10.85 3.72
N ALA A 35 12.74 -10.10 4.77
CA ALA A 35 12.44 -8.67 4.66
C ALA A 35 13.70 -7.81 4.45
N GLN A 36 14.88 -8.26 4.89
CA GLN A 36 16.15 -7.51 4.77
C GLN A 36 16.73 -7.51 3.37
N THR A 37 16.38 -8.51 2.55
CA THR A 37 16.84 -8.61 1.18
C THR A 37 16.13 -7.57 0.31
N LEU A 38 16.85 -6.95 -0.62
CA LEU A 38 16.25 -6.06 -1.61
C LEU A 38 15.20 -6.81 -2.44
N PRO A 39 14.12 -6.14 -2.87
CA PRO A 39 13.11 -6.77 -3.72
C PRO A 39 13.74 -7.23 -5.05
N GLN A 40 13.66 -8.53 -5.33
CA GLN A 40 14.17 -9.12 -6.57
C GLN A 40 13.10 -9.02 -7.65
N GLU A 41 13.41 -8.37 -8.78
CA GLU A 41 12.42 -8.11 -9.84
C GLU A 41 11.74 -9.38 -10.37
N SER A 42 12.47 -10.49 -10.49
CA SER A 42 11.94 -11.78 -10.95
C SER A 42 10.87 -12.37 -10.03
N LEU A 43 10.75 -11.88 -8.79
CA LEU A 43 9.76 -12.35 -7.81
C LEU A 43 8.58 -11.38 -7.65
N LEU A 44 8.60 -10.26 -8.36
CA LEU A 44 7.55 -9.24 -8.28
C LEU A 44 6.58 -9.43 -9.44
N GLY A 45 5.30 -9.40 -9.09
CA GLY A 45 4.19 -9.52 -10.00
C GLY A 45 3.81 -8.24 -10.71
N GLN A 46 2.54 -8.15 -11.07
CA GLN A 46 2.03 -7.06 -11.88
C GLN A 46 0.61 -6.67 -11.49
N ILE A 47 0.29 -5.42 -11.82
CA ILE A 47 -1.09 -4.93 -11.79
C ILE A 47 -1.75 -5.27 -13.11
N CYS A 48 -2.92 -5.89 -13.02
CA CYS A 48 -3.82 -6.13 -14.13
C CYS A 48 -5.01 -5.18 -14.04
N TYR A 49 -5.33 -4.53 -15.15
CA TYR A 49 -6.50 -3.68 -15.29
C TYR A 49 -7.62 -4.43 -16.00
N GLY A 50 -8.86 -4.02 -15.76
CA GLY A 50 -10.04 -4.69 -16.35
C GLY A 50 -10.10 -4.69 -17.88
N ASP A 51 -9.33 -3.84 -18.57
CA ASP A 51 -9.19 -3.82 -20.03
C ASP A 51 -8.08 -4.73 -20.56
N GLY A 52 -7.45 -5.54 -19.70
CA GLY A 52 -6.38 -6.47 -20.06
C GLY A 52 -4.98 -5.84 -20.07
N ASP A 53 -4.88 -4.52 -19.94
CA ASP A 53 -3.59 -3.85 -19.79
C ASP A 53 -2.91 -4.23 -18.46
N GLU A 54 -1.59 -4.23 -18.48
CA GLU A 54 -0.78 -4.62 -17.34
C GLU A 54 0.31 -3.61 -16.99
N GLN A 55 0.74 -3.62 -15.73
CA GLN A 55 1.88 -2.84 -15.26
C GLN A 55 2.72 -3.66 -14.29
N LYS A 56 3.93 -4.04 -14.72
CA LYS A 56 4.93 -4.73 -13.88
C LYS A 56 5.33 -3.90 -12.67
N ILE A 57 5.47 -4.55 -11.53
CA ILE A 57 5.97 -3.94 -10.29
C ILE A 57 7.49 -4.12 -10.25
N SER A 58 8.23 -3.03 -10.50
CA SER A 58 9.70 -3.05 -10.39
C SER A 58 10.20 -3.05 -8.94
N ALA A 59 11.48 -3.36 -8.74
CA ALA A 59 12.13 -3.25 -7.43
C ALA A 59 12.08 -1.82 -6.88
N ASP A 60 12.30 -0.82 -7.73
CA ASP A 60 12.19 0.60 -7.37
C ASP A 60 10.77 0.98 -6.95
N THR A 61 9.76 0.44 -7.63
CA THR A 61 8.35 0.62 -7.25
C THR A 61 8.09 0.10 -5.86
N ALA A 62 8.57 -1.12 -5.55
CA ALA A 62 8.43 -1.71 -4.22
C ALA A 62 9.08 -0.82 -3.14
N ILE A 63 10.29 -0.29 -3.38
CA ILE A 63 10.96 0.62 -2.45
C ILE A 63 10.15 1.89 -2.22
N TRP A 64 9.60 2.51 -3.27
CA TRP A 64 8.78 3.72 -3.14
C TRP A 64 7.48 3.47 -2.35
N LEU A 65 6.84 2.32 -2.54
CA LEU A 65 5.65 1.93 -1.78
C LEU A 65 5.99 1.72 -0.30
N ALA A 66 7.11 1.08 0.01
CA ALA A 66 7.55 0.88 1.40
C ALA A 66 7.91 2.22 2.08
N ARG A 67 8.57 3.14 1.36
CA ARG A 67 8.84 4.51 1.84
C ARG A 67 7.57 5.31 2.13
N MET A 68 6.53 5.14 1.31
CA MET A 68 5.22 5.73 1.57
C MET A 68 4.64 5.22 2.89
N ILE A 69 4.58 3.89 3.08
CA ILE A 69 4.02 3.30 4.29
C ILE A 69 4.81 3.77 5.52
N ASP A 70 6.14 3.60 5.53
CA ASP A 70 7.02 4.02 6.63
C ASP A 70 6.87 5.52 6.93
N GLY A 71 6.79 6.35 5.88
CA GLY A 71 6.67 7.79 6.04
C GLY A 71 5.35 8.24 6.66
N GLU A 72 4.23 7.67 6.21
CA GLU A 72 2.86 7.99 6.66
C GLU A 72 2.58 7.48 8.08
N THR A 73 3.14 6.32 8.45
CA THR A 73 2.96 5.71 9.78
C THR A 73 4.08 6.03 10.76
N TYR A 74 4.98 6.96 10.40
CA TYR A 74 6.10 7.36 11.26
C TYR A 74 7.02 6.19 11.66
N GLY A 75 7.15 5.19 10.78
CA GLY A 75 7.96 3.99 11.01
C GLY A 75 7.27 2.89 11.81
N HIS A 76 5.99 3.06 12.17
CA HIS A 76 5.24 2.09 12.98
C HIS A 76 3.93 1.64 12.29
N PRO A 77 4.00 1.08 11.07
CA PRO A 77 2.79 0.63 10.38
C PRO A 77 2.22 -0.65 11.00
N THR A 78 0.90 -0.75 11.02
CA THR A 78 0.20 -2.05 11.10
C THR A 78 0.06 -2.69 9.71
N GLU A 79 -0.11 -4.00 9.64
CA GLU A 79 -0.34 -4.71 8.35
C GLU A 79 -1.60 -4.19 7.63
N VAL A 80 -2.66 -3.89 8.38
CA VAL A 80 -3.91 -3.32 7.84
C VAL A 80 -3.68 -1.95 7.22
N GLU A 81 -2.96 -1.05 7.91
CA GLU A 81 -2.63 0.27 7.38
C GLU A 81 -1.77 0.15 6.11
N ALA A 82 -0.74 -0.70 6.15
CA ALA A 82 0.14 -0.94 5.00
C ALA A 82 -0.65 -1.43 3.78
N ASN A 83 -1.46 -2.49 3.93
CA ASN A 83 -2.29 -3.03 2.86
C ASN A 83 -3.32 -1.99 2.38
N THR A 84 -3.94 -1.21 3.27
CA THR A 84 -4.88 -0.14 2.90
C THR A 84 -4.23 0.88 1.98
N MET A 85 -3.01 1.34 2.31
CA MET A 85 -2.30 2.32 1.48
C MET A 85 -1.89 1.74 0.11
N LEU A 86 -1.43 0.49 0.07
CA LEU A 86 -1.06 -0.21 -1.16
C LEU A 86 -2.25 -0.34 -2.11
N TRP A 87 -3.37 -0.84 -1.59
CA TRP A 87 -4.61 -0.99 -2.35
C TRP A 87 -5.20 0.37 -2.77
N ALA A 88 -5.14 1.40 -1.93
CA ALA A 88 -5.56 2.74 -2.33
C ALA A 88 -4.75 3.28 -3.52
N ILE A 89 -3.43 3.03 -3.56
CA ILE A 89 -2.58 3.39 -4.70
C ILE A 89 -2.94 2.58 -5.95
N ALA A 90 -3.15 1.27 -5.81
CA ALA A 90 -3.53 0.40 -6.91
C ALA A 90 -4.87 0.83 -7.54
N GLN A 91 -5.90 1.02 -6.71
CA GLN A 91 -7.22 1.47 -7.16
C GLN A 91 -7.18 2.87 -7.76
N LEU A 92 -6.35 3.78 -7.22
CA LEU A 92 -6.15 5.10 -7.80
C LEU A 92 -5.48 5.02 -9.18
N SER A 93 -4.55 4.08 -9.39
CA SER A 93 -3.95 3.85 -10.71
C SER A 93 -5.00 3.44 -11.74
N ALA A 94 -5.92 2.54 -11.38
CA ALA A 94 -7.02 2.12 -12.24
C ALA A 94 -7.99 3.27 -12.54
N VAL A 95 -8.36 4.09 -11.55
CA VAL A 95 -9.18 5.29 -11.80
C VAL A 95 -8.53 6.24 -12.80
N ARG A 96 -7.21 6.46 -12.68
CA ARG A 96 -6.49 7.36 -13.58
C ARG A 96 -6.45 6.82 -15.00
N LYS A 97 -6.24 5.52 -15.15
CA LYS A 97 -6.30 4.84 -16.44
C LYS A 97 -7.70 4.94 -17.05
N THR A 98 -8.72 4.41 -16.37
CA THR A 98 -10.08 4.33 -16.92
C THR A 98 -10.73 5.70 -17.15
N LYS A 99 -10.61 6.65 -16.21
CA LYS A 99 -11.36 7.93 -16.29
C LYS A 99 -10.61 9.06 -16.97
N ARG A 100 -9.29 8.94 -17.13
CA ARG A 100 -8.46 10.01 -17.71
C ARG A 100 -7.57 9.54 -18.86
N ASN A 101 -7.64 8.26 -19.23
CA ASN A 101 -6.72 7.65 -20.18
C ASN A 101 -5.25 7.91 -19.82
N LEU A 102 -4.94 7.89 -18.51
CA LEU A 102 -3.61 8.18 -17.97
C LEU A 102 -3.11 7.01 -17.13
N THR A 103 -2.17 6.24 -17.66
CA THR A 103 -1.48 5.18 -16.91
C THR A 103 -0.34 5.79 -16.10
N TRP A 104 -0.52 5.86 -14.78
CA TRP A 104 0.53 6.32 -13.87
C TRP A 104 1.12 5.13 -13.13
N LYS A 105 2.45 5.00 -13.19
CA LYS A 105 3.19 4.03 -12.40
C LYS A 105 2.95 4.23 -10.89
N LEU A 106 2.94 3.13 -10.13
CA LEU A 106 2.62 3.17 -8.70
C LEU A 106 3.64 3.97 -7.90
N ASP A 107 4.92 3.91 -8.26
CA ASP A 107 5.98 4.72 -7.65
C ASP A 107 5.68 6.22 -7.78
N LYS A 108 5.18 6.64 -8.94
CA LYS A 108 4.78 8.02 -9.21
C LYS A 108 3.57 8.41 -8.37
N LEU A 109 2.58 7.52 -8.24
CA LEU A 109 1.42 7.74 -7.39
C LEU A 109 1.82 7.84 -5.91
N ALA A 110 2.64 6.91 -5.41
CA ALA A 110 3.17 6.93 -4.05
C ALA A 110 3.88 8.26 -3.75
N GLN A 111 4.81 8.67 -4.62
CA GLN A 111 5.51 9.94 -4.50
C GLN A 111 4.63 11.19 -4.63
N LEU A 112 3.44 11.10 -5.23
CA LEU A 112 2.56 12.25 -5.41
C LEU A 112 1.50 12.38 -4.33
N TYR A 113 1.03 11.25 -3.81
CA TYR A 113 -0.08 11.18 -2.89
C TYR A 113 0.35 11.02 -1.43
N SER A 114 1.56 10.50 -1.19
CA SER A 114 2.12 10.45 0.15
C SER A 114 2.80 11.77 0.55
N GLN A 115 2.29 12.46 1.57
CA GLN A 115 2.81 13.76 2.01
C GLN A 115 4.25 13.70 2.54
N PRO A 116 4.64 12.66 3.31
CA PRO A 116 5.99 12.50 3.83
C PRO A 116 7.05 12.20 2.77
N ILE A 117 6.70 11.75 1.57
CA ILE A 117 7.68 11.50 0.49
C ILE A 117 7.46 12.37 -0.75
N ASN A 118 6.55 13.35 -0.68
CA ASN A 118 6.17 14.14 -1.84
C ASN A 118 7.30 15.04 -2.34
N HIS A 119 7.84 14.71 -3.53
CA HIS A 119 8.96 15.42 -4.13
C HIS A 119 8.69 16.91 -4.36
N LYS A 120 7.42 17.32 -4.59
CA LYS A 120 7.05 18.72 -4.84
C LYS A 120 7.35 19.63 -3.64
N TRP A 121 7.37 19.08 -2.43
CA TRP A 121 7.55 19.79 -1.17
C TRP A 121 8.95 19.63 -0.56
N THR A 122 9.94 19.21 -1.34
CA THR A 122 11.36 19.15 -0.95
C THR A 122 12.09 20.46 -1.24
N ARG A 123 13.35 20.61 -0.77
CA ARG A 123 14.15 21.82 -1.01
C ARG A 123 14.32 22.14 -2.50
N SER A 124 14.51 21.13 -3.34
CA SER A 124 14.58 21.28 -4.80
C SER A 124 13.21 21.22 -5.48
N GLY A 125 12.16 20.89 -4.72
CA GLY A 125 10.80 20.70 -5.23
C GLY A 125 10.10 22.01 -5.59
N ARG A 126 9.29 21.99 -6.64
CA ARG A 126 8.60 23.18 -7.19
C ARG A 126 7.80 24.02 -6.19
N LYS A 127 7.35 23.46 -5.06
CA LYS A 127 6.57 24.20 -4.04
C LYS A 127 7.45 24.87 -2.99
N CYS A 128 8.67 24.38 -2.75
CA CYS A 128 9.55 24.93 -1.71
C CYS A 128 10.85 25.54 -2.24
N LYS A 129 11.28 25.26 -3.48
CA LYS A 129 12.54 25.74 -4.08
C LYS A 129 12.80 27.22 -3.86
N ARG A 130 11.80 28.07 -4.09
CA ARG A 130 11.94 29.53 -3.94
C ARG A 130 12.32 29.99 -2.52
N TYR A 131 11.88 29.27 -1.49
CA TYR A 131 12.13 29.65 -0.09
C TYR A 131 13.50 29.21 0.43
N TYR A 132 14.26 28.49 -0.39
CA TYR A 132 15.62 28.03 -0.09
C TYR A 132 16.64 28.58 -1.09
N ALA A 133 16.25 29.59 -1.88
CA ALA A 133 17.17 30.36 -2.69
C ALA A 133 18.06 31.23 -1.79
N LYS A 134 19.29 31.52 -2.23
CA LYS A 134 20.32 32.21 -1.42
C LYS A 134 19.90 33.63 -1.01
N ASP A 135 19.08 34.26 -1.86
CA ASP A 135 18.57 35.62 -1.79
C ASP A 135 17.17 35.72 -1.13
N PHE A 136 16.58 34.60 -0.68
CA PHE A 136 15.29 34.64 -0.02
C PHE A 136 15.40 35.11 1.43
N ASP A 137 14.86 36.29 1.73
CA ASP A 137 14.85 36.95 3.04
C ASP A 137 13.48 36.93 3.75
N GLY A 138 12.45 36.44 3.06
CA GLY A 138 11.07 36.42 3.55
C GLY A 138 10.74 35.28 4.53
N LYS A 139 9.48 35.24 4.95
CA LYS A 139 8.96 34.18 5.83
C LYS A 139 8.76 32.86 5.08
N ILE A 140 9.38 31.78 5.56
CA ILE A 140 9.18 30.43 5.03
C ILE A 140 7.82 29.88 5.50
N PRO A 141 6.92 29.45 4.61
CA PRO A 141 5.64 28.86 5.00
C PRO A 141 5.82 27.56 5.79
N GLY A 142 4.89 27.26 6.70
CA GLY A 142 4.97 26.09 7.57
C GLY A 142 5.13 24.75 6.84
N ASN A 143 4.57 24.61 5.63
CA ASN A 143 4.72 23.40 4.79
C ASN A 143 6.11 23.21 4.20
N CYS A 144 6.88 24.30 4.08
CA CYS A 144 8.27 24.33 3.62
C CYS A 144 9.27 24.58 4.76
N SER A 145 8.84 24.47 6.02
CA SER A 145 9.74 24.63 7.17
C SER A 145 10.89 23.64 7.12
N LYS A 146 12.06 24.03 7.66
CA LYS A 146 13.28 23.20 7.68
C LYS A 146 13.01 21.80 8.22
N LYS A 147 12.25 21.68 9.32
CA LYS A 147 11.85 20.40 9.93
C LYS A 147 11.05 19.52 8.98
N LYS A 148 10.02 20.07 8.32
CA LYS A 148 9.18 19.29 7.39
C LYS A 148 9.94 18.89 6.13
N VAL A 149 10.73 19.80 5.55
CA VAL A 149 11.53 19.51 4.35
C VAL A 149 12.59 18.44 4.65
N LYS A 150 13.35 18.58 5.73
CA LYS A 150 14.36 17.58 6.15
C LYS A 150 13.73 16.21 6.35
N ARG A 151 12.59 16.14 7.03
CA ARG A 151 11.86 14.87 7.20
C ARG A 151 11.46 14.25 5.86
N ARG A 152 10.96 15.05 4.91
CA ARG A 152 10.58 14.52 3.60
C ARG A 152 11.78 14.02 2.80
N GLU A 153 12.87 14.77 2.81
CA GLU A 153 14.11 14.37 2.14
C GLU A 153 14.63 13.07 2.73
N ASN A 154 14.66 12.96 4.06
CA ASN A 154 15.03 11.73 4.77
C ASN A 154 14.15 10.54 4.38
N ASN A 155 12.82 10.70 4.44
CA ASN A 155 11.90 9.61 4.09
C ASN A 155 12.00 9.20 2.61
N ARG A 156 12.30 10.14 1.71
CA ARG A 156 12.52 9.86 0.29
C ARG A 156 13.83 9.12 0.02
N SER A 157 14.87 9.35 0.81
CA SER A 157 16.18 8.70 0.64
C SER A 157 16.37 7.46 1.49
N LYS A 158 15.45 7.18 2.43
CA LYS A 158 15.56 6.06 3.37
C LYS A 158 15.82 4.74 2.63
N PRO A 159 16.93 4.04 2.91
CA PRO A 159 17.27 2.78 2.23
C PRO A 159 16.33 1.66 2.68
N TRP A 160 16.18 0.63 1.85
CA TRP A 160 15.22 -0.46 2.07
C TRP A 160 15.36 -1.09 3.46
N ASN A 161 16.58 -1.45 3.86
CA ASN A 161 16.89 -2.08 5.14
C ASN A 161 16.52 -1.25 6.38
N GLU A 162 16.40 0.08 6.25
CA GLU A 162 15.97 0.97 7.33
C GLU A 162 14.44 1.19 7.40
N LEU A 163 13.70 0.72 6.40
CA LEU A 163 12.24 0.80 6.40
C LEU A 163 11.66 -0.21 7.41
N ALA A 164 10.52 0.16 8.01
CA ALA A 164 9.79 -0.69 8.92
C ALA A 164 9.62 -2.11 8.35
N PRO A 165 9.92 -3.18 9.11
CA PRO A 165 9.80 -4.56 8.63
C PRO A 165 8.41 -4.88 8.06
N ILE A 166 7.34 -4.42 8.72
CA ILE A 166 5.96 -4.59 8.26
C ILE A 166 5.74 -3.89 6.90
N ALA A 167 6.26 -2.68 6.69
CA ALA A 167 6.14 -1.99 5.40
C ALA A 167 6.77 -2.81 4.26
N ARG A 168 7.97 -3.37 4.50
CA ARG A 168 8.67 -4.22 3.53
C ARG A 168 7.92 -5.50 3.25
N GLN A 169 7.50 -6.21 4.29
CA GLN A 169 6.78 -7.47 4.18
C GLN A 169 5.43 -7.29 3.46
N SER A 170 4.64 -6.28 3.82
CA SER A 170 3.37 -5.99 3.16
C SER A 170 3.54 -5.63 1.69
N VAL A 171 4.58 -4.85 1.34
CA VAL A 171 4.89 -4.55 -0.07
C VAL A 171 5.26 -5.80 -0.85
N LEU A 172 6.08 -6.70 -0.29
CA LEU A 172 6.47 -7.93 -0.96
C LEU A 172 5.27 -8.87 -1.15
N LYS A 173 4.44 -9.05 -0.11
CA LYS A 173 3.19 -9.81 -0.21
C LYS A 173 2.27 -9.21 -1.28
N PHE A 174 2.07 -7.90 -1.24
CA PHE A 174 1.27 -7.18 -2.21
C PHE A 174 1.80 -7.38 -3.63
N ALA A 175 3.10 -7.19 -3.85
CA ALA A 175 3.70 -7.36 -5.17
C ALA A 175 3.61 -8.79 -5.69
N LYS A 176 3.47 -9.79 -4.83
CA LYS A 176 3.25 -11.19 -5.21
C LYS A 176 1.78 -11.55 -5.46
N GLY A 177 0.85 -10.65 -5.16
CA GLY A 177 -0.59 -10.94 -5.20
C GLY A 177 -1.13 -11.61 -3.92
N ASP A 178 -0.33 -11.71 -2.86
CA ASP A 178 -0.69 -12.37 -1.59
C ASP A 178 -1.34 -11.42 -0.57
N SER A 179 -1.55 -10.15 -0.93
CA SER A 179 -2.13 -9.14 -0.04
C SER A 179 -3.66 -9.13 -0.16
N ILE A 180 -4.33 -9.27 0.98
CA ILE A 180 -5.77 -9.02 1.09
C ILE A 180 -6.03 -7.52 0.90
N ASN A 181 -7.11 -7.17 0.20
CA ASN A 181 -7.56 -5.80 0.05
C ASN A 181 -8.50 -5.33 1.19
N PRO A 182 -8.03 -4.56 2.19
CA PRO A 182 -8.90 -3.96 3.20
C PRO A 182 -9.55 -2.63 2.74
N ALA A 183 -9.20 -2.08 1.57
CA ALA A 183 -9.62 -0.75 1.15
C ALA A 183 -11.01 -0.77 0.48
N ILE A 184 -11.99 -0.13 1.14
CA ILE A 184 -13.41 -0.06 0.73
C ILE A 184 -13.63 0.85 -0.52
N GLY A 185 -12.56 1.32 -1.16
CA GLY A 185 -12.60 2.07 -2.42
C GLY A 185 -11.54 3.17 -2.50
N VAL A 186 -11.64 3.99 -3.54
CA VAL A 186 -10.75 5.15 -3.78
C VAL A 186 -11.14 6.30 -2.87
N GLN A 187 -10.98 6.11 -1.57
CA GLN A 187 -10.99 7.17 -0.57
C GLN A 187 -9.54 7.35 -0.10
N GLY A 188 -9.07 8.61 -0.04
CA GLY A 188 -7.69 8.90 0.35
C GLY A 188 -7.34 8.26 1.70
N TRP A 189 -6.15 7.67 1.81
CA TRP A 189 -5.69 7.06 3.05
C TRP A 189 -5.28 8.15 4.05
N TYR A 190 -5.63 7.95 5.32
CA TYR A 190 -5.06 8.68 6.45
C TYR A 190 -4.66 7.64 7.50
N ALA A 191 -3.45 7.76 8.06
CA ALA A 191 -3.00 6.89 9.15
C ALA A 191 -3.95 6.95 10.36
N SER A 192 -4.04 5.87 11.14
CA SER A 192 -4.95 5.80 12.29
C SER A 192 -4.69 6.95 13.28
N GLY A 193 -5.76 7.65 13.69
CA GLY A 193 -5.71 8.79 14.63
C GLY A 193 -6.12 10.16 14.08
N LEU A 194 -6.43 10.29 12.79
CA LEU A 194 -6.97 11.54 12.21
C LEU A 194 -8.21 11.30 11.35
N TRP A 195 -9.25 10.75 11.97
CA TRP A 195 -10.61 10.84 11.45
C TRP A 195 -11.23 12.16 11.91
N TYR A 196 -11.19 13.19 11.08
CA TYR A 196 -12.22 14.21 11.15
C TYR A 196 -13.06 14.13 9.88
N ARG A 197 -14.23 13.49 10.04
CA ARG A 197 -15.42 13.80 9.28
C ARG A 197 -15.69 15.30 9.47
N ARG A 198 -15.09 16.17 8.64
CA ARG A 198 -15.65 17.49 8.42
C ARG A 198 -16.83 17.26 7.49
N ASP A 199 -18.03 17.30 8.05
CA ASP A 199 -19.07 18.14 7.49
C ASP A 199 -20.18 18.40 8.50
N LYS A 200 -20.34 19.68 8.88
CA LYS A 200 -21.53 20.19 9.58
C LYS A 200 -22.78 20.23 8.69
N LYS A 201 -22.70 19.77 7.43
CA LYS A 201 -23.75 19.99 6.44
C LYS A 201 -24.37 18.74 5.82
N ASN A 202 -23.91 17.52 6.14
CA ASN A 202 -24.52 16.29 5.62
C ASN A 202 -24.70 16.27 4.07
N ILE A 203 -23.88 17.01 3.32
CA ILE A 203 -23.98 17.05 1.85
C ILE A 203 -23.10 15.92 1.29
N ASN A 204 -23.54 14.68 1.49
CA ASN A 204 -23.29 13.62 0.52
C ASN A 204 -24.43 13.64 -0.52
N ALA A 205 -24.66 14.78 -1.15
CA ALA A 205 -25.48 14.84 -2.36
C ALA A 205 -24.61 14.39 -3.57
N ARG A 206 -24.18 13.13 -3.55
CA ARG A 206 -24.16 12.31 -4.77
C ARG A 206 -25.49 11.58 -4.78
N GLU A 207 -26.56 12.30 -5.04
CA GLU A 207 -27.87 11.72 -5.25
C GLU A 207 -27.78 10.70 -6.41
N HIS A 208 -28.20 9.47 -6.13
CA HIS A 208 -28.51 8.39 -7.09
C HIS A 208 -27.37 7.74 -7.91
N LYS A 209 -26.17 7.54 -7.36
CA LYS A 209 -25.23 6.55 -7.93
C LYS A 209 -25.36 5.21 -7.20
N LEU A 210 -25.89 4.19 -7.87
CA LEU A 210 -25.78 2.81 -7.39
C LEU A 210 -24.30 2.43 -7.40
N PHE A 211 -23.78 2.07 -6.23
CA PHE A 211 -22.39 1.69 -6.00
C PHE A 211 -22.34 0.21 -5.68
N HIS A 212 -21.60 -0.55 -6.49
CA HIS A 212 -21.28 -1.93 -6.19
C HIS A 212 -19.76 -2.06 -6.15
N SER A 213 -19.23 -2.55 -5.04
CA SER A 213 -17.81 -2.91 -4.92
C SER A 213 -17.71 -4.38 -4.50
N LYS A 214 -16.94 -5.16 -5.24
CA LYS A 214 -16.55 -6.51 -4.84
C LYS A 214 -15.09 -6.47 -4.44
N ILE A 215 -14.82 -6.94 -3.23
CA ILE A 215 -13.48 -7.24 -2.73
C ILE A 215 -13.39 -8.75 -2.67
N ASP A 216 -12.44 -9.33 -3.40
CA ASP A 216 -12.20 -10.77 -3.41
C ASP A 216 -10.68 -11.00 -3.41
N ASN A 217 -10.11 -11.25 -2.24
CA ASN A 217 -8.67 -11.41 -2.02
C ASN A 217 -7.81 -10.28 -2.63
N ASN A 218 -7.21 -10.56 -3.80
CA ASN A 218 -6.33 -9.71 -4.59
C ASN A 218 -7.05 -9.03 -5.78
N VAL A 219 -8.37 -8.94 -5.74
CA VAL A 219 -9.20 -8.27 -6.74
C VAL A 219 -9.95 -7.11 -6.07
N PHE A 220 -9.90 -5.94 -6.70
CA PHE A 220 -10.82 -4.86 -6.44
C PHE A 220 -11.59 -4.49 -7.70
N TYR A 221 -12.90 -4.51 -7.58
CA TYR A 221 -13.78 -4.10 -8.65
C TYR A 221 -14.82 -3.12 -8.11
N THR A 222 -15.09 -2.06 -8.87
CA THR A 222 -16.19 -1.14 -8.59
C THR A 222 -16.96 -0.79 -9.86
N ARG A 223 -18.29 -0.67 -9.73
CA ARG A 223 -19.17 -0.05 -10.73
C ARG A 223 -20.02 1.05 -10.10
N THR A 224 -20.17 2.13 -10.83
CA THR A 224 -21.04 3.26 -10.53
C THR A 224 -22.02 3.46 -11.65
N LYS A 225 -23.32 3.41 -11.37
CA LYS A 225 -24.34 3.78 -12.35
C LYS A 225 -24.48 5.30 -12.41
N SER A 226 -24.43 5.88 -13.61
CA SER A 226 -24.75 7.29 -13.81
C SER A 226 -26.27 7.45 -13.89
N PRO A 227 -26.89 8.27 -13.02
CA PRO A 227 -28.34 8.52 -13.12
C PRO A 227 -28.73 9.26 -14.41
N ALA A 228 -27.79 9.94 -15.07
CA ALA A 228 -28.05 10.69 -16.30
C ALA A 228 -28.03 9.83 -17.58
N THR A 229 -27.36 8.67 -17.56
CA THR A 229 -27.15 7.87 -18.79
C THR A 229 -27.56 6.42 -18.65
N ASN A 230 -27.99 5.98 -17.46
CA ASN A 230 -28.19 4.58 -17.10
C ASN A 230 -26.99 3.64 -17.31
N ASN A 231 -25.86 4.14 -17.84
CA ASN A 231 -24.64 3.38 -18.05
C ASN A 231 -23.95 3.09 -16.71
N TRP A 232 -23.34 1.90 -16.66
CA TRP A 232 -22.46 1.50 -15.58
C TRP A 232 -21.02 1.83 -15.96
N ASP A 233 -20.39 2.71 -15.19
CA ASP A 233 -18.95 2.99 -15.30
C ASP A 233 -18.24 2.24 -14.18
N GLY A 234 -17.24 1.43 -14.52
CA GLY A 234 -16.47 0.69 -13.54
C GLY A 234 -14.99 0.64 -13.84
N PHE A 235 -14.22 0.23 -12.85
CA PHE A 235 -12.84 -0.16 -13.05
C PHE A 235 -12.53 -1.35 -12.16
N GLU A 236 -11.60 -2.16 -12.64
CA GLU A 236 -11.07 -3.30 -11.93
C GLU A 236 -9.55 -3.20 -11.86
N VAL A 237 -9.03 -3.66 -10.72
CA VAL A 237 -7.60 -3.81 -10.51
C VAL A 237 -7.35 -5.11 -9.75
N THR A 238 -6.43 -5.90 -10.29
CA THR A 238 -6.02 -7.19 -9.72
C THR A 238 -4.50 -7.21 -9.61
N ILE A 239 -3.96 -7.82 -8.56
CA ILE A 239 -2.52 -7.99 -8.40
C ILE A 239 -2.19 -9.47 -8.56
N VAL A 240 -1.40 -9.81 -9.57
CA VAL A 240 -1.05 -11.21 -9.88
C VAL A 240 0.45 -11.43 -9.73
N ALA A 241 0.87 -12.67 -9.49
CA ALA A 241 2.28 -13.04 -9.34
C ALA A 241 3.07 -12.89 -10.67
N ALA A 242 4.41 -12.95 -10.59
CA ALA A 242 5.33 -12.70 -11.72
C ALA A 242 5.06 -13.56 -12.96
N ASP A 243 4.68 -14.82 -12.77
CA ASP A 243 4.44 -15.79 -13.85
C ASP A 243 2.95 -15.94 -14.20
N SER A 244 2.09 -15.05 -13.69
CA SER A 244 0.64 -15.11 -13.90
C SER A 244 0.19 -14.19 -15.04
N PHE A 245 -0.74 -14.67 -15.86
CA PHE A 245 -1.37 -13.86 -16.89
C PHE A 245 -2.42 -12.92 -16.28
N CYS A 246 -2.52 -11.71 -16.84
CA CYS A 246 -3.61 -10.83 -16.49
C CYS A 246 -4.94 -11.41 -17.00
N PRO A 247 -5.92 -11.64 -16.11
CA PRO A 247 -7.22 -12.14 -16.56
C PRO A 247 -7.84 -11.08 -17.47
N MET A 248 -8.11 -11.45 -18.72
CA MET A 248 -8.92 -10.63 -19.61
C MET A 248 -10.37 -10.81 -19.18
N ILE A 249 -10.98 -9.75 -18.65
CA ILE A 249 -12.36 -9.81 -18.21
C ILE A 249 -13.22 -9.39 -19.38
N ILE A 250 -13.73 -10.41 -20.06
CA ILE A 250 -14.60 -10.28 -21.24
C ILE A 250 -15.95 -9.62 -20.85
N ASP A 251 -16.31 -9.62 -19.56
CA ASP A 251 -17.55 -9.07 -19.00
C ASP A 251 -17.36 -7.78 -18.17
N LEU A 252 -16.57 -6.82 -18.66
CA LEU A 252 -16.97 -5.43 -18.41
C LEU A 252 -18.17 -5.20 -19.35
N PRO A 253 -19.44 -5.18 -18.88
CA PRO A 253 -20.60 -5.12 -19.76
C PRO A 253 -20.51 -3.83 -20.56
N SER A 254 -20.01 -3.97 -21.78
CA SER A 254 -20.19 -3.02 -22.83
C SER A 254 -21.68 -3.01 -23.13
N LYS A 255 -22.30 -1.84 -22.95
CA LYS A 255 -23.58 -1.46 -23.56
C LYS A 255 -24.54 -2.64 -23.80
N GLN A 256 -25.23 -3.14 -22.78
CA GLN A 256 -26.50 -3.80 -23.08
C GLN A 256 -27.41 -2.73 -23.68
N GLY A 257 -27.81 -2.95 -24.94
CA GLY A 257 -28.66 -2.08 -25.71
C GLY A 257 -29.92 -1.73 -24.95
N SER A 258 -30.34 -0.48 -25.14
CA SER A 258 -31.68 -0.02 -24.81
C SER A 258 -32.71 -0.85 -25.58
N ASP A 259 -33.48 -1.66 -24.86
CA ASP A 259 -34.88 -1.91 -25.19
C ASP A 259 -35.75 -0.88 -24.45
#